data_AF-C4KG77-F1
#
_entry.id   AF-C4KG77-F1
#
_cell.length_a   1.000
_cell.length_b   1.000
_cell.length_c   1.000
_cell.angle_alpha   90.00
_cell.angle_beta   90.00
_cell.angle_gamma   90.00
#
_symmetry.space_group_name_H-M   'P 1'
#
loop_
_entity.id
_entity.type
_entity.pdbx_description
1 polymer ?
#
loop_
_entity_poly.entity_id
_entity_poly.type
_entity_poly.pdbx_seq_one_letter_code
_entity_poly.pdbx_strand_id
1 'polypeptide(L)'
;MNLNPNSYKLLSLNVFDNKFDNVKLYNVAVGNKEGEVFIRPNFNETHVSTKGYKVKMMSLDSLDFNKINLLKIDVEDFEKDILGSESTLDKVIIEVHENNKNFVNSMMHSHGLVKEELTYGESIYYMLYVRKR
;
A
#
# COMPACT_ATOMS: atom_id res chain seq x y z
N MET A 1 -1.48 1.30 5.32
CA MET A 1 -1.70 2.69 4.85
C MET A 1 -2.27 3.54 5.98
N ASN A 2 -1.64 4.67 6.34
CA ASN A 2 -2.05 5.47 7.51
C ASN A 2 -2.86 6.71 7.09
N LEU A 3 -4.19 6.60 7.19
CA LEU A 3 -5.13 7.66 6.81
C LEU A 3 -5.54 8.55 7.99
N ASN A 4 -4.91 8.37 9.15
CA ASN A 4 -5.15 9.24 10.30
C ASN A 4 -4.67 10.67 9.95
N PRO A 5 -5.54 11.70 10.03
CA PRO A 5 -5.17 13.07 9.68
C PRO A 5 -3.95 13.61 10.45
N ASN A 6 -3.77 13.18 11.71
CA ASN A 6 -2.61 13.56 12.50
C ASN A 6 -1.32 12.93 11.98
N SER A 7 -1.36 11.67 11.55
CA SER A 7 -0.22 10.99 10.94
C SER A 7 0.24 11.68 9.66
N TYR A 8 -0.71 12.07 8.79
CA TYR A 8 -0.38 12.81 7.57
C TYR A 8 0.28 14.16 7.86
N LYS A 9 -0.20 14.87 8.89
CA LYS A 9 0.41 16.13 9.34
C LYS A 9 1.84 15.92 9.83
N LEU A 10 2.08 14.89 10.66
CA LEU A 10 3.42 14.56 11.14
C LEU A 10 4.36 14.16 10.00
N LEU A 11 3.88 13.36 9.05
CA LEU A 11 4.66 12.99 7.87
C LEU A 11 5.01 14.21 7.01
N SER A 12 4.07 15.15 6.86
CA SER A 12 4.31 16.41 6.15
C SER A 12 5.37 17.27 6.84
N LEU A 13 5.37 17.32 8.17
CA LEU A 13 6.41 17.99 8.94
C LEU A 13 7.77 17.31 8.76
N ASN A 14 7.82 15.98 8.79
CA ASN A 14 9.07 15.25 8.55
C ASN A 14 9.68 15.56 7.19
N VAL A 15 8.87 15.64 6.12
CA VAL A 15 9.33 16.03 4.79
C VAL A 15 9.87 17.47 4.79
N PHE A 16 9.14 18.38 5.44
CA PHE A 16 9.54 19.79 5.53
C PHE A 16 10.84 20.00 6.33
N ASP A 17 10.93 19.44 7.53
CA ASP A 17 12.06 19.64 8.44
C ASP A 17 13.36 19.05 7.88
N ASN A 18 13.26 17.91 7.16
CA ASN A 18 14.41 17.28 6.49
C ASN A 18 14.70 17.87 5.10
N LYS A 19 13.88 18.81 4.62
CA LYS A 19 14.03 19.49 3.32
C LYS A 19 14.10 18.53 2.13
N PHE A 20 13.28 17.47 2.16
CA PHE A 20 13.19 16.55 1.02
C PHE A 20 12.39 17.20 -0.11
N ASP A 21 13.02 17.34 -1.28
CA ASP A 21 12.41 17.83 -2.52
C ASP A 21 11.97 16.69 -3.46
N ASN A 22 12.40 15.47 -3.16
CA ASN A 22 12.14 14.25 -3.93
C ASN A 22 11.05 13.36 -3.29
N VAL A 23 10.35 13.83 -2.26
CA VAL A 23 9.27 13.10 -1.59
C VAL A 23 7.92 13.76 -1.88
N LYS A 24 6.99 13.00 -2.45
CA LYS A 24 5.61 13.44 -2.67
C LYS A 24 4.66 12.68 -1.75
N LEU A 25 3.86 13.42 -1.00
CA LEU A 25 2.85 12.86 -0.10
C LEU A 25 1.47 12.91 -0.74
N TYR A 26 0.67 11.87 -0.49
CA TYR A 26 -0.71 11.77 -0.96
C TYR A 26 -1.62 11.49 0.23
N ASN A 27 -2.53 12.42 0.53
CA ASN A 27 -3.55 12.23 1.58
C ASN A 27 -4.79 11.54 1.01
N VAL A 28 -4.63 10.31 0.53
CA VAL A 28 -5.68 9.51 -0.10
C VAL A 28 -5.64 8.08 0.42
N ALA A 29 -6.81 7.46 0.51
CA ALA A 29 -6.92 6.01 0.60
C ALA A 29 -6.51 5.40 -0.75
N VAL A 30 -5.85 4.26 -0.71
CA VAL A 30 -5.64 3.43 -1.90
C VAL A 30 -6.61 2.24 -1.82
N GLY A 31 -7.21 1.87 -2.94
CA GLY A 31 -8.15 0.76 -3.04
C GLY A 31 -8.42 0.38 -4.50
N ASN A 32 -9.43 -0.45 -4.73
CA ASN A 32 -9.71 -1.01 -6.06
C ASN A 32 -10.60 -0.13 -6.95
N LYS A 33 -10.98 1.05 -6.48
CA LYS A 33 -11.83 1.99 -7.21
C LYS A 33 -11.60 3.42 -6.79
N GLU A 34 -11.95 4.34 -7.66
CA GLU A 34 -12.00 5.77 -7.35
C GLU A 34 -13.26 6.08 -6.52
N GLY A 35 -13.15 7.04 -5.60
CA GLY A 35 -14.29 7.57 -4.88
C GLY A 35 -13.94 8.19 -3.54
N GLU A 36 -14.82 7.99 -2.57
CA GLU A 36 -14.63 8.47 -1.21
C GLU A 36 -14.94 7.34 -0.23
N VAL A 37 -14.16 7.28 0.85
CA VAL A 37 -14.35 6.34 1.94
C VAL A 37 -14.42 7.11 3.25
N PHE A 38 -15.31 6.67 4.14
CA PHE A 38 -15.29 7.17 5.51
C PHE A 38 -14.34 6.31 6.33
N ILE A 39 -13.50 6.97 7.10
CA ILE A 39 -12.60 6.33 8.04
C ILE A 39 -12.91 6.78 9.46
N ARG A 40 -12.62 5.89 10.42
CA ARG A 40 -12.59 6.23 11.82
C ARG A 40 -11.17 5.98 12.35
N PRO A 41 -10.38 7.03 12.56
CA PRO A 41 -9.05 6.87 13.13
C PRO A 41 -9.17 6.47 14.60
N ASN A 42 -8.36 5.50 15.00
CA ASN A 42 -8.01 5.20 16.38
C ASN A 42 -6.53 5.56 16.59
N PHE A 43 -6.02 5.48 17.82
CA PHE A 43 -4.64 5.84 18.13
C PHE A 43 -3.61 5.04 17.33
N ASN A 44 -3.86 3.73 17.14
CA ASN A 44 -2.90 2.84 16.49
C ASN A 44 -3.32 2.38 15.10
N GLU A 45 -4.61 2.45 14.76
CA GLU A 45 -5.19 1.85 13.56
C GLU A 45 -6.24 2.77 12.94
N THR A 46 -6.50 2.59 11.64
CA THR A 46 -7.57 3.30 10.94
C THR A 46 -8.42 2.30 10.18
N HIS A 47 -9.72 2.25 10.48
CA HIS A 47 -10.66 1.36 9.80
C HIS A 47 -11.62 2.13 8.91
N VAL A 48 -12.06 1.46 7.85
CA VAL A 48 -13.21 1.87 7.05
C VAL A 48 -14.46 1.86 7.92
N SER A 49 -15.31 2.86 7.75
CA SER A 49 -16.52 3.08 8.53
C SER A 49 -17.64 3.60 7.63
N THR A 50 -18.88 3.62 8.13
CA THR A 50 -20.01 4.28 7.46
C THR A 50 -20.14 5.77 7.84
N LYS A 51 -19.41 6.20 8.88
CA LYS A 51 -19.40 7.58 9.41
C LYS A 51 -17.99 7.94 9.88
N GLY A 52 -17.62 9.21 9.83
CA GLY A 52 -16.33 9.70 10.32
C GLY A 52 -15.69 10.68 9.36
N TYR A 53 -14.36 10.66 9.29
CA TYR A 53 -13.61 11.51 8.37
C TYR A 53 -13.74 10.96 6.95
N LYS A 54 -14.10 11.82 6.01
CA LYS A 54 -14.20 11.45 4.60
C LYS A 54 -12.84 11.66 3.95
N VAL A 55 -12.33 10.64 3.26
CA VAL A 55 -11.06 10.69 2.55
C VAL A 55 -11.27 10.23 1.11
N LYS A 56 -10.61 10.89 0.17
CA LYS A 56 -10.60 10.47 -1.23
C LYS A 56 -9.93 9.10 -1.33
N MET A 57 -10.52 8.19 -2.08
CA MET A 57 -9.93 6.90 -2.43
C MET A 57 -9.52 6.89 -3.89
N MET A 58 -8.35 6.35 -4.16
CA MET A 58 -7.78 6.19 -5.50
C MET A 58 -7.23 4.77 -5.68
N SER A 59 -7.12 4.31 -6.91
CA SER A 59 -6.34 3.11 -7.26
C SER A 59 -4.86 3.42 -7.39
N LEU A 60 -4.00 2.40 -7.21
CA LEU A 60 -2.57 2.54 -7.49
C LEU A 60 -2.33 2.96 -8.94
N ASP A 61 -3.08 2.36 -9.86
CA ASP A 61 -3.00 2.62 -11.30
C ASP A 61 -3.32 4.12 -11.61
N SER A 62 -4.19 4.77 -10.83
CA SER A 62 -4.54 6.19 -11.02
C SER A 62 -3.50 7.19 -10.51
N LEU A 63 -2.44 6.74 -9.84
CA LEU A 63 -1.34 7.60 -9.39
C LEU A 63 -0.32 7.90 -10.51
N ASP A 64 -0.51 7.34 -11.71
CA ASP A 64 0.25 7.59 -12.95
C ASP A 64 1.77 7.51 -12.76
N PHE A 65 2.24 6.41 -12.18
CA PHE A 65 3.66 6.15 -12.00
C PHE A 65 4.26 5.50 -13.25
N ASN A 66 5.19 6.19 -13.91
CA ASN A 66 5.86 5.67 -15.13
C ASN A 66 6.64 4.36 -14.90
N LYS A 67 7.39 4.28 -13.80
CA LYS A 67 8.20 3.11 -13.41
C LYS A 67 8.38 3.09 -11.90
N ILE A 68 8.16 1.92 -11.29
CA ILE A 68 8.35 1.73 -9.86
C ILE A 68 9.47 0.70 -9.65
N ASN A 69 10.63 1.16 -9.17
CA ASN A 69 11.75 0.27 -8.88
C ASN A 69 11.52 -0.58 -7.63
N LEU A 70 10.79 -0.04 -6.66
CA LEU A 70 10.43 -0.72 -5.42
C LEU A 70 9.09 -0.19 -4.93
N LEU A 71 8.14 -1.11 -4.72
CA LEU A 71 6.87 -0.83 -4.07
C LEU A 71 6.85 -1.50 -2.70
N LYS A 72 6.68 -0.73 -1.63
CA LYS A 72 6.38 -1.27 -0.29
C LYS A 72 4.87 -1.19 -0.05
N ILE A 73 4.26 -2.31 0.30
CA ILE A 73 2.85 -2.42 0.70
C ILE A 73 2.80 -2.97 2.11
N ASP A 74 2.05 -2.27 2.94
CA ASP A 74 1.91 -2.52 4.37
C ASP A 74 0.48 -2.12 4.72
N VAL A 75 -0.40 -3.12 4.57
CA VAL A 75 -1.84 -2.99 4.64
C VAL A 75 -2.40 -4.19 5.40
N GLU A 76 -3.00 -3.89 6.54
CA GLU A 76 -3.62 -4.85 7.45
C GLU A 76 -4.84 -5.51 6.79
N ASP A 77 -4.68 -6.66 6.12
CA ASP A 77 -5.73 -7.46 5.44
C ASP A 77 -6.38 -6.88 4.16
N PHE A 78 -5.91 -5.73 3.66
CA PHE A 78 -6.47 -5.08 2.46
C PHE A 78 -5.68 -5.35 1.16
N GLU A 79 -4.79 -6.34 1.12
CA GLU A 79 -3.90 -6.61 -0.01
C GLU A 79 -4.68 -6.80 -1.32
N LYS A 80 -5.83 -7.48 -1.24
CA LYS A 80 -6.73 -7.72 -2.38
C LYS A 80 -7.32 -6.45 -2.99
N ASP A 81 -7.56 -5.43 -2.18
CA ASP A 81 -8.14 -4.17 -2.63
C ASP A 81 -7.08 -3.20 -3.14
N ILE A 82 -5.82 -3.38 -2.76
CA ILE A 82 -4.72 -2.49 -3.16
C ILE A 82 -4.04 -2.96 -4.44
N LEU A 83 -3.88 -4.27 -4.61
CA LEU A 83 -3.17 -4.83 -5.75
C LEU A 83 -4.02 -4.68 -7.04
N GLY A 84 -3.68 -3.65 -7.81
CA GLY A 84 -4.28 -3.30 -9.09
C GLY A 84 -3.67 -4.02 -10.29
N SER A 85 -3.99 -3.53 -11.49
CA SER A 85 -3.83 -4.28 -12.74
C SER A 85 -2.51 -4.02 -13.47
N GLU A 86 -1.88 -2.85 -13.34
CA GLU A 86 -0.75 -2.54 -14.20
C GLU A 86 0.26 -1.58 -13.57
N SER A 87 1.39 -2.14 -13.15
CA SER A 87 2.63 -1.36 -13.11
C SER A 87 3.82 -2.23 -13.51
N THR A 88 4.78 -1.62 -14.21
CA THR A 88 6.14 -2.13 -14.43
C THR A 88 6.90 -2.11 -13.10
N LEU A 89 6.50 -3.03 -12.22
CA LEU A 89 7.14 -3.28 -10.93
C LEU A 89 8.43 -4.04 -11.18
N ASP A 90 9.55 -3.49 -10.70
CA ASP A 90 10.81 -4.23 -10.64
C ASP A 90 10.87 -5.09 -9.37
N LYS A 91 10.43 -4.53 -8.23
CA LYS A 91 10.43 -5.20 -6.92
C LYS A 91 9.23 -4.79 -6.07
N VAL A 92 8.71 -5.72 -5.28
CA VAL A 92 7.63 -5.49 -4.32
C VAL A 92 7.99 -6.11 -2.98
N ILE A 93 7.91 -5.31 -1.91
CA ILE A 93 7.91 -5.81 -0.54
C ILE A 93 6.49 -5.63 -0.02
N ILE A 94 5.83 -6.73 0.34
CA ILE A 94 4.45 -6.68 0.79
C ILE A 94 4.29 -7.46 2.09
N GLU A 95 3.67 -6.81 3.08
CA GLU A 95 3.10 -7.51 4.23
C GLU A 95 1.88 -8.31 3.77
N VAL A 96 1.85 -9.59 4.11
CA VAL A 96 0.84 -10.53 3.64
C VAL A 96 0.29 -11.29 4.82
N HIS A 97 -1.03 -11.20 5.00
CA HIS A 97 -1.78 -12.06 5.90
C HIS A 97 -1.90 -13.47 5.29
N GLU A 98 -1.78 -14.52 6.09
CA GLU A 98 -1.72 -15.92 5.61
C GLU A 98 -2.94 -16.28 4.75
N ASN A 99 -4.13 -15.74 5.07
CA ASN A 99 -5.35 -15.94 4.29
C ASN A 99 -5.31 -15.33 2.87
N ASN A 100 -4.43 -14.34 2.63
CA ASN A 100 -4.26 -13.65 1.36
C ASN A 100 -3.05 -14.15 0.56
N LYS A 101 -2.23 -15.04 1.13
CA LYS A 101 -1.03 -15.62 0.53
C LYS A 101 -1.18 -16.11 -0.90
N ASN A 102 -2.17 -16.96 -1.15
CA ASN A 102 -2.34 -17.58 -2.46
C ASN A 102 -2.76 -16.54 -3.49
N PHE A 103 -3.59 -15.58 -3.07
CA PHE A 103 -4.00 -14.46 -3.91
C PHE A 103 -2.80 -13.59 -4.27
N VAL A 104 -2.04 -13.12 -3.27
CA VAL A 104 -0.86 -12.25 -3.48
C VAL A 104 0.17 -12.96 -4.36
N ASN A 105 0.47 -14.23 -4.09
CA ASN A 105 1.35 -15.01 -4.96
C ASN A 105 0.85 -15.06 -6.40
N SER A 106 -0.41 -15.42 -6.61
CA SER A 106 -0.98 -15.52 -7.97
C SER A 106 -0.91 -14.18 -8.71
N MET A 107 -1.23 -13.08 -8.01
CA MET A 107 -1.19 -11.74 -8.57
C MET A 107 0.22 -11.32 -8.96
N MET A 108 1.20 -11.48 -8.06
CA MET A 108 2.60 -11.15 -8.34
C MET A 108 3.17 -11.96 -9.51
N HIS A 109 2.87 -13.25 -9.57
CA HIS A 109 3.28 -14.11 -10.69
C HIS A 109 2.63 -13.66 -12.01
N SER A 110 1.36 -13.26 -12.00
CA SER A 110 0.68 -12.75 -13.20
C SER A 110 1.33 -11.47 -13.76
N HIS A 111 1.99 -10.68 -12.91
CA HIS A 111 2.80 -9.53 -13.32
C HIS A 111 4.25 -9.88 -13.69
N GLY A 112 4.62 -11.16 -13.71
CA GLY A 112 5.98 -11.62 -14.03
C GLY A 112 6.99 -11.43 -12.89
N LEU A 113 6.52 -11.31 -11.66
CA LEU A 113 7.37 -11.27 -10.47
C LEU A 113 7.49 -12.67 -9.84
N VAL A 114 8.66 -12.97 -9.29
CA VAL A 114 8.93 -14.21 -8.54
C VAL A 114 9.24 -13.87 -7.09
N LYS A 115 8.86 -14.77 -6.18
CA LYS A 115 9.19 -14.65 -4.75
C LYS A 115 10.68 -14.97 -4.52
N GLU A 116 11.39 -14.10 -3.81
CA GLU A 116 12.81 -14.31 -3.42
C GLU A 116 13.00 -14.51 -1.92
N GLU A 117 12.30 -13.74 -1.09
CA GLU A 117 12.51 -13.75 0.36
C GLU A 117 11.18 -13.69 1.12
N LEU A 118 11.19 -14.24 2.33
CA LEU A 118 10.06 -14.31 3.24
C LEU A 118 10.57 -14.13 4.68
N THR A 119 9.99 -13.21 5.43
CA THR A 119 10.14 -13.21 6.90
C THR A 119 9.17 -14.21 7.52
N TYR A 120 9.50 -14.79 8.67
CA TYR A 120 8.63 -15.75 9.33
C TYR A 120 7.83 -15.07 10.45
N GLY A 121 6.50 -15.17 10.36
CA GLY A 121 5.54 -14.80 11.41
C GLY A 121 4.37 -15.80 11.42
N GLU A 122 3.61 -15.86 12.51
CA GLU A 122 2.57 -16.90 12.68
C GLU A 122 1.34 -16.67 11.77
N SER A 123 0.94 -15.42 11.56
CA SER A 123 -0.25 -15.06 10.77
C SER A 123 0.00 -13.99 9.71
N ILE A 124 1.08 -13.21 9.86
CA ILE A 124 1.45 -12.08 9.00
C ILE A 124 2.96 -12.18 8.74
N TYR A 125 3.38 -11.94 7.50
CA TYR A 125 4.79 -11.95 7.12
C TYR A 125 5.06 -11.01 5.95
N TYR A 126 6.33 -10.63 5.76
CA TYR A 126 6.77 -9.83 4.63
C TYR A 126 7.32 -10.73 3.53
N MET A 127 6.84 -10.55 2.31
CA MET A 127 7.33 -11.21 1.11
C MET A 127 8.03 -10.21 0.18
N LEU A 128 9.21 -10.58 -0.31
CA LEU A 128 9.90 -9.90 -1.40
C LEU A 128 9.62 -10.62 -2.71
N TYR A 129 9.12 -9.87 -3.69
CA TYR A 129 8.98 -10.29 -5.07
C TYR A 129 9.87 -9.45 -5.98
N VAL A 130 10.51 -10.07 -6.97
CA VAL A 130 11.34 -9.37 -7.96
C VAL A 130 11.01 -9.81 -9.37
N ARG A 131 11.23 -8.93 -10.35
CA ARG A 131 11.15 -9.27 -11.76
C ARG A 131 12.43 -9.97 -12.19
N LYS A 132 12.31 -11.19 -12.71
CA LYS A 132 13.44 -11.83 -13.41
C LYS A 132 13.69 -11.09 -14.71
N ARG A 133 14.93 -10.63 -14.90
CA ARG A 133 15.42 -10.04 -16.16
C ARG A 133 15.86 -11.13 -17.12
#